data_AF-A0A0B8QJM2-F1
#
_entry.id   AF-A0A0B8QJM2-F1
#
_cell.length_a   1.000
_cell.length_b   1.000
_cell.length_c   1.000
_cell.angle_alpha   90.00
_cell.angle_beta   90.00
_cell.angle_gamma   90.00
#
_symmetry.space_group_name_H-M   'P 1'
#
loop_
_entity.id
_entity.type
_entity.pdbx_description
1 polymer ?
#
loop_
_entity_poly.entity_id
_entity_poly.type
_entity_poly.pdbx_seq_one_letter_code
_entity_poly.pdbx_strand_id
1 'polypeptide(L)'
;MMQAFKDNQLQLLVATTVIEVGVDVPNASLMIIENPERLGLAQLHQLRGRVGRGQVASHCVLLYHAPLSKTAQKRLGVLRQSNDGFVVAQKDLEIRGPGELLGTKQTGLADFKIADLVRDQHLIPQVQKMARYIHDNYPQNATAIIERWVINSEVYAKA
;
A
#
# COMPACT_ATOMS: atom_id res chain seq x y z
N MET A 1 6.28 26.02 -19.87
CA MET A 1 6.62 24.64 -20.27
C MET A 1 5.39 23.73 -20.31
N MET A 2 4.66 23.53 -19.20
CA MET A 2 3.47 22.65 -19.18
C MET A 2 2.37 23.04 -20.18
N GLN A 3 2.10 24.35 -20.33
CA GLN A 3 1.13 24.84 -21.31
C GLN A 3 1.56 24.52 -22.76
N ALA A 4 2.83 24.76 -23.09
CA ALA A 4 3.39 24.39 -24.39
C ALA A 4 3.34 22.87 -24.67
N PHE A 5 3.46 22.02 -23.66
CA PHE A 5 3.25 20.57 -23.80
C PHE A 5 1.76 20.22 -24.04
N LYS A 6 0.84 20.86 -23.32
CA LYS A 6 -0.62 20.71 -23.55
C LYS A 6 -1.03 21.16 -24.95
N ASP A 7 -0.47 22.27 -25.42
CA ASP A 7 -0.72 22.86 -26.73
C ASP A 7 0.03 22.16 -27.87
N ASN A 8 0.67 21.01 -27.60
CA ASN A 8 1.43 20.20 -28.55
C ASN A 8 2.61 20.93 -29.22
N GLN A 9 3.10 22.02 -28.63
CA GLN A 9 4.32 22.70 -29.06
C GLN A 9 5.57 21.97 -28.56
N LEU A 10 5.45 21.24 -27.45
CA LEU A 10 6.46 20.32 -26.93
C LEU A 10 5.93 18.90 -27.00
N GLN A 11 6.74 17.98 -27.52
CA GLN A 11 6.36 16.57 -27.69
C GLN A 11 6.94 15.66 -26.60
N LEU A 12 7.89 16.15 -25.79
CA LEU A 12 8.52 15.42 -24.70
C LEU A 12 8.58 16.29 -23.43
N LEU A 13 8.20 15.68 -22.31
CA LEU A 13 8.32 16.26 -20.98
C LEU A 13 9.06 15.27 -20.08
N VAL A 14 10.19 15.70 -19.52
CA VAL A 14 10.94 14.94 -18.52
C VAL A 14 10.74 15.59 -17.15
N ALA A 15 10.34 14.80 -16.17
CA ALA A 15 9.93 15.29 -14.87
C ALA A 15 10.33 14.30 -13.75
N THR A 16 10.64 14.84 -12.57
CA THR A 16 10.75 14.04 -11.35
C THR A 16 9.37 13.70 -10.79
N THR A 17 9.31 12.70 -9.91
CA THR A 17 8.07 12.26 -9.24
C THR A 17 7.46 13.35 -8.36
N VAL A 18 8.27 14.32 -7.91
CA VAL A 18 7.83 15.59 -7.29
C VAL A 18 7.43 16.60 -8.37
N ILE A 19 6.57 16.20 -9.30
CA ILE A 19 5.63 17.11 -9.93
C ILE A 19 4.26 16.70 -9.41
N GLU A 20 4.03 17.15 -8.18
CA GLU A 20 2.73 17.19 -7.56
C GLU A 20 1.76 17.95 -8.48
N VAL A 21 0.72 17.20 -8.85
CA VAL A 21 -0.67 17.66 -8.89
C VAL A 21 -1.05 18.64 -10.01
N GLY A 22 -1.79 18.12 -11.01
CA GLY A 22 -2.81 18.93 -11.68
C GLY A 22 -2.81 18.93 -13.20
N VAL A 23 -1.79 18.39 -13.86
CA VAL A 23 -1.72 18.42 -15.33
C VAL A 23 -2.15 17.08 -15.90
N ASP A 24 -3.45 16.98 -16.17
CA ASP A 24 -3.99 16.03 -17.14
C ASP A 24 -3.54 16.41 -18.55
N VAL A 25 -2.94 15.47 -19.27
CA VAL A 25 -2.47 15.69 -20.65
C VAL A 25 -3.15 14.67 -21.55
N PRO A 26 -4.39 14.95 -22.01
CA PRO A 26 -5.17 14.01 -22.81
C PRO A 26 -4.52 13.69 -24.16
N ASN A 27 -3.63 14.55 -24.65
CA ASN A 27 -2.89 14.39 -25.91
C ASN A 27 -1.68 13.46 -25.79
N ALA A 28 -1.26 13.08 -24.58
CA ALA A 28 -0.11 12.21 -24.39
C ALA A 28 -0.53 10.73 -24.53
N SER A 29 0.08 10.03 -25.49
CA SER A 29 -0.16 8.61 -25.78
C SER A 29 0.86 7.66 -25.15
N LEU A 30 1.96 8.18 -24.59
CA LEU A 30 3.02 7.37 -23.98
C LEU A 30 3.45 7.96 -22.63
N MET A 31 3.43 7.13 -21.59
CA MET A 31 3.99 7.42 -20.27
C MET A 31 5.16 6.48 -20.01
N ILE A 32 6.31 7.03 -19.62
CA ILE A 32 7.49 6.26 -19.22
C ILE A 32 7.76 6.56 -17.75
N ILE A 33 7.78 5.52 -16.92
CA ILE A 33 8.09 5.64 -15.49
C ILE A 33 9.42 4.93 -15.24
N GLU A 34 10.43 5.71 -14.90
CA GLU A 34 11.73 5.22 -14.48
C GLU A 34 11.74 4.89 -12.99
N ASN A 35 12.46 3.84 -12.61
CA ASN A 35 12.56 3.31 -11.24
C ASN A 35 11.19 3.14 -10.52
N PRO A 36 10.19 2.51 -11.16
CA PRO A 36 8.85 2.37 -10.60
C PRO A 36 8.83 1.52 -9.31
N GLU A 37 9.87 0.70 -9.07
CA GLU A 37 10.04 -0.08 -7.85
C GLU A 37 10.17 0.77 -6.57
N ARG A 38 10.57 2.04 -6.70
CA ARG A 38 10.72 2.98 -5.58
C ARG A 38 9.44 3.70 -5.19
N LEU A 39 8.48 3.77 -6.11
CA LEU A 39 7.18 4.42 -5.89
C LEU A 39 6.27 3.52 -5.07
N GLY A 40 5.11 3.99 -4.61
CA GLY A 40 4.01 3.16 -4.07
C GLY A 40 3.04 2.69 -5.17
N LEU A 41 2.23 1.64 -4.94
CA LEU A 41 1.30 1.13 -5.97
C LEU A 41 0.23 2.17 -6.33
N ALA A 42 -0.31 2.89 -5.33
CA ALA A 42 -1.24 3.99 -5.55
C ALA A 42 -0.64 5.14 -6.37
N GLN A 43 0.63 5.50 -6.12
CA GLN A 43 1.33 6.55 -6.89
C GLN A 43 1.52 6.13 -8.36
N LEU A 44 1.93 4.89 -8.60
CA LEU A 44 2.04 4.35 -9.97
C LEU A 44 0.69 4.37 -10.70
N HIS A 45 -0.39 4.03 -9.99
CA HIS A 45 -1.74 4.08 -10.54
C HIS A 45 -2.16 5.50 -10.92
N GLN A 46 -1.87 6.47 -10.06
CA GLN A 46 -2.14 7.88 -10.34
C GLN A 46 -1.33 8.41 -11.53
N LEU A 47 -0.04 8.08 -11.61
CA LEU A 47 0.82 8.48 -12.73
C LEU A 47 0.34 7.89 -14.06
N ARG A 48 0.02 6.58 -14.08
CA ARG A 48 -0.57 5.92 -15.25
C ARG A 48 -1.87 6.60 -15.69
N GLY A 49 -2.73 7.01 -14.76
CA GLY A 49 -4.01 7.65 -15.04
C GLY A 49 -3.94 9.10 -15.55
N ARG A 50 -2.74 9.68 -15.68
CA ARG A 50 -2.52 11.00 -16.31
C ARG A 50 -2.42 10.93 -17.84
N VAL A 51 -2.37 9.73 -18.42
CA VAL A 51 -2.41 9.48 -19.87
C VAL A 51 -3.61 8.60 -20.21
N GLY A 52 -4.06 8.62 -21.46
CA GLY A 52 -5.16 7.74 -21.92
C GLY A 52 -6.57 8.18 -21.58
N ARG A 53 -6.80 9.50 -21.41
CA ARG A 53 -8.14 10.09 -21.31
C ARG A 53 -8.72 10.57 -22.65
N GLY A 54 -7.90 10.61 -23.69
CA GLY A 54 -8.33 10.91 -25.07
C GLY A 54 -8.77 9.66 -25.83
N GLN A 55 -9.11 9.83 -27.10
CA GLN A 55 -9.50 8.72 -28.00
C GLN A 55 -8.31 7.88 -28.49
N VAL A 56 -7.07 8.31 -28.21
CA VAL A 56 -5.85 7.67 -28.67
C VAL A 56 -5.45 6.55 -27.72
N ALA A 57 -5.20 5.36 -28.27
CA ALA A 57 -4.64 4.25 -27.52
C ALA A 57 -3.35 4.69 -26.81
N SER A 58 -3.31 4.51 -25.50
CA SER A 58 -2.22 5.01 -24.66
C SER A 58 -1.47 3.86 -24.01
N HIS A 59 -0.16 4.01 -23.91
CA HIS A 59 0.75 3.00 -23.37
C HIS A 59 1.51 3.55 -22.16
N CYS A 60 1.71 2.69 -21.17
CA CYS A 60 2.54 2.99 -20.00
C CYS A 60 3.68 1.98 -19.94
N VAL A 61 4.91 2.47 -19.95
CA VAL A 61 6.14 1.67 -19.92
C VAL A 61 6.80 1.85 -18.56
N LEU A 62 7.07 0.74 -17.90
CA LEU A 62 7.70 0.67 -16.58
C LEU A 62 9.16 0.24 -16.75
N LEU A 63 10.10 1.17 -16.57
CA LEU A 63 11.54 0.92 -16.68
C LEU A 63 12.13 0.69 -15.30
N TYR A 64 12.28 -0.59 -14.92
CA TYR A 64 12.85 -0.98 -13.64
C TYR A 64 14.25 -1.56 -13.79
N HIS A 65 15.04 -1.46 -12.72
CA HIS A 65 16.34 -2.11 -12.63
C HIS A 65 16.24 -3.45 -11.89
N ALA A 66 16.89 -4.48 -12.41
CA ALA A 66 16.99 -5.77 -11.73
C ALA A 66 18.13 -5.74 -10.69
N PRO A 67 18.06 -6.52 -9.60
CA PRO A 67 16.96 -7.43 -9.23
C PRO A 67 15.82 -6.71 -8.51
N LEU A 68 14.58 -7.07 -8.86
CA LEU A 68 13.40 -6.59 -8.15
C LEU A 68 13.16 -7.40 -6.86
N SER A 69 12.81 -6.71 -5.78
CA SER A 69 12.29 -7.37 -4.57
C SER A 69 10.98 -8.10 -4.86
N LYS A 70 10.64 -9.15 -4.09
CA LYS A 70 9.36 -9.87 -4.25
C LYS A 70 8.16 -8.93 -4.17
N THR A 71 8.21 -7.94 -3.28
CA THR A 71 7.18 -6.91 -3.12
C THR A 71 7.08 -6.01 -4.35
N ALA A 72 8.21 -5.55 -4.89
CA ALA A 72 8.23 -4.74 -6.10
C ALA A 72 7.71 -5.53 -7.31
N GLN A 73 8.10 -6.80 -7.47
CA GLN A 73 7.58 -7.67 -8.53
C GLN A 73 6.06 -7.81 -8.46
N LYS A 74 5.50 -8.08 -7.27
CA LYS A 74 4.05 -8.17 -7.08
C LYS A 74 3.35 -6.87 -7.46
N ARG A 75 3.87 -5.73 -6.98
CA ARG A 75 3.28 -4.41 -7.25
C ARG A 75 3.29 -4.05 -8.73
N LEU A 76 4.42 -4.20 -9.41
CA LEU A 76 4.51 -3.95 -10.85
C LEU A 76 3.64 -4.93 -11.64
N GLY A 77 3.54 -6.18 -11.18
CA GLY A 77 2.64 -7.19 -11.75
C GLY A 77 1.17 -6.80 -11.69
N VAL A 78 0.69 -6.32 -10.53
CA VAL A 78 -0.69 -5.83 -10.38
C VAL A 78 -0.98 -4.69 -11.36
N LEU A 79 -0.05 -3.74 -11.50
CA LEU A 79 -0.22 -2.59 -12.40
C LEU A 79 -0.29 -3.01 -13.88
N ARG A 80 0.39 -4.09 -14.25
CA ARG A 80 0.36 -4.68 -15.59
C ARG A 80 -0.93 -5.47 -15.86
N GLN A 81 -1.47 -6.14 -14.85
CA GLN A 81 -2.60 -7.05 -14.99
C GLN A 81 -3.96 -6.32 -14.96
N SER A 82 -4.06 -5.21 -14.24
CA SER A 82 -5.35 -4.51 -14.07
C SER A 82 -5.23 -2.99 -14.19
N ASN A 83 -6.24 -2.42 -14.85
CA ASN A 83 -6.45 -0.98 -14.91
C ASN A 83 -7.48 -0.48 -13.89
N ASP A 84 -8.18 -1.38 -13.19
CA ASP A 84 -9.23 -1.03 -12.25
C ASP A 84 -8.64 -0.52 -10.92
N GLY A 85 -8.98 0.72 -10.57
CA GLY A 85 -8.54 1.38 -9.34
C GLY A 85 -8.98 0.65 -8.07
N PHE A 86 -10.12 -0.03 -8.07
CA PHE A 86 -10.58 -0.83 -6.92
C PHE A 86 -9.69 -2.05 -6.71
N VAL A 87 -9.39 -2.79 -7.78
CA VAL A 87 -8.48 -3.94 -7.73
C VAL A 87 -7.10 -3.50 -7.28
N VAL A 88 -6.61 -2.38 -7.78
CA VAL A 88 -5.30 -1.83 -7.39
C VAL A 88 -5.29 -1.43 -5.91
N ALA A 89 -6.35 -0.78 -5.41
CA ALA A 89 -6.46 -0.41 -4.00
C ALA A 89 -6.52 -1.63 -3.08
N GLN A 90 -7.30 -2.64 -3.44
CA GLN A 90 -7.36 -3.91 -2.69
C GLN A 90 -5.98 -4.58 -2.63
N LYS A 91 -5.27 -4.65 -3.76
CA LYS A 91 -3.93 -5.24 -3.81
C LYS A 91 -2.89 -4.39 -3.09
N ASP A 92 -2.99 -3.06 -3.10
CA ASP A 92 -2.11 -2.20 -2.30
C ASP A 92 -2.28 -2.51 -0.81
N LEU A 93 -3.52 -2.68 -0.36
CA LEU A 93 -3.83 -3.07 1.02
C LEU A 93 -3.29 -4.47 1.37
N GLU A 94 -3.51 -5.47 0.52
CA GLU A 94 -2.96 -6.82 0.70
C GLU A 94 -1.43 -6.82 0.78
N ILE A 95 -0.76 -6.01 -0.05
CA ILE A 95 0.71 -5.94 -0.13
C ILE A 95 1.31 -5.18 1.07
N ARG A 96 0.64 -4.11 1.55
CA ARG A 96 1.06 -3.38 2.75
C ARG A 96 0.77 -4.13 4.04
N GLY A 97 -0.25 -4.98 4.02
CA GLY A 97 -0.76 -5.68 5.19
C GLY A 97 -1.62 -4.79 6.09
N PRO A 98 -2.43 -5.40 6.97
CA PRO A 98 -3.40 -4.70 7.83
C PRO A 98 -2.76 -3.76 8.89
N GLY A 99 -1.45 -3.86 9.14
CA GLY A 99 -0.75 -3.08 10.16
C GLY A 99 -0.57 -1.58 9.85
N GLU A 100 -0.70 -1.14 8.59
CA GLU A 100 -0.55 0.28 8.23
C GLU A 100 -1.86 1.09 8.32
N LEU A 101 -3.04 0.45 8.22
CA LEU A 101 -4.33 1.16 8.23
C LEU A 101 -4.70 1.78 9.58
N LEU A 102 -4.11 1.29 10.68
CA LEU A 102 -4.36 1.78 12.04
C LEU A 102 -3.36 2.86 12.49
N GLY A 103 -2.57 3.43 11.56
CA GLY A 103 -1.87 4.69 11.81
C GLY A 103 -0.57 4.61 12.63
N THR A 104 -0.07 3.42 12.94
CA THR A 104 1.20 3.29 13.67
C THR A 104 2.07 2.17 13.10
N LYS A 105 2.94 2.53 12.15
CA LYS A 105 4.30 1.96 12.14
C LYS A 105 5.08 2.56 13.31
N GLN A 106 4.60 2.35 14.53
CA GLN A 106 5.47 2.42 15.69
C GLN A 106 6.16 1.06 15.74
N THR A 107 7.42 1.07 15.39
CA THR A 107 8.43 0.11 15.82
C THR A 107 8.15 -0.27 17.29
N GLY A 108 7.44 -1.37 17.54
CA GLY A 108 7.07 -1.75 18.90
C GLY A 108 5.83 -2.63 19.09
N LEU A 109 4.93 -2.73 18.11
CA LEU A 109 3.85 -3.72 18.20
C LEU A 109 4.35 -5.05 17.67
N ALA A 110 4.55 -5.98 18.60
CA ALA A 110 4.91 -7.37 18.35
C ALA A 110 4.09 -7.93 17.18
N ASP A 111 4.78 -8.53 16.21
CA ASP A 111 4.13 -9.30 15.16
C ASP A 111 3.15 -10.26 15.83
N PHE A 112 1.85 -10.11 15.53
CA PHE A 112 0.82 -11.01 16.04
C PHE A 112 1.08 -12.39 15.46
N LYS A 113 1.88 -13.21 16.15
CA LYS A 113 2.29 -14.55 15.69
C LYS A 113 1.13 -15.52 15.47
N ILE A 114 -0.01 -15.28 16.14
CA ILE A 114 -1.10 -16.25 16.25
C ILE A 114 -2.40 -15.76 15.58
N ALA A 115 -2.57 -14.45 15.39
CA ALA A 115 -3.82 -13.86 14.91
C ALA A 115 -3.63 -13.15 13.56
N ASP A 116 -4.38 -13.57 12.56
CA ASP A 116 -4.51 -12.86 11.29
C ASP A 116 -5.71 -11.93 11.41
N LEU A 117 -5.45 -10.63 11.58
CA LEU A 117 -6.48 -9.62 11.80
C LEU A 117 -7.52 -9.54 10.67
N VAL A 118 -7.19 -9.97 9.45
CA VAL A 118 -8.11 -9.99 8.31
C VAL A 118 -8.98 -11.24 8.36
N ARG A 119 -8.39 -12.42 8.61
CA ARG A 119 -9.15 -13.67 8.80
C ARG A 119 -10.05 -13.62 10.03
N ASP A 120 -9.51 -13.09 11.12
CA ASP A 120 -10.07 -13.19 12.47
C ASP A 120 -10.89 -11.94 12.85
N GLN A 121 -11.13 -11.01 11.91
CA GLN A 121 -11.86 -9.76 12.14
C GLN A 121 -13.23 -9.99 12.81
N HIS A 122 -13.91 -11.06 12.42
CA HIS A 122 -15.23 -11.44 12.94
C HIS A 122 -15.21 -11.80 14.45
N LEU A 123 -14.04 -12.13 15.01
CA LEU A 123 -13.86 -12.47 16.42
C LEU A 123 -13.60 -11.23 17.29
N ILE A 124 -13.14 -10.12 16.71
CA ILE A 124 -12.75 -8.90 17.44
C ILE A 124 -13.87 -8.37 18.37
N PRO A 125 -15.15 -8.29 17.95
CA PRO A 125 -16.21 -7.81 18.85
C PRO A 125 -16.43 -8.72 20.06
N GLN A 126 -16.24 -10.03 19.89
CA GLN A 126 -16.41 -11.01 20.97
C GLN A 126 -15.22 -10.97 21.93
N VAL A 127 -14.00 -10.87 21.39
CA VAL A 127 -12.76 -10.72 22.17
C VAL A 127 -12.82 -9.46 23.03
N GLN A 128 -13.28 -8.32 22.50
CA GLN A 128 -13.42 -7.09 23.28
C GLN A 128 -14.40 -7.23 24.45
N LYS A 129 -15.54 -7.90 24.24
CA LYS A 129 -16.51 -8.17 25.31
C LYS A 129 -15.91 -9.07 26.39
N MET A 130 -15.22 -10.13 25.98
CA MET A 130 -14.58 -11.07 26.90
C MET A 130 -13.44 -10.42 27.68
N ALA A 131 -12.63 -9.60 27.02
CA ALA A 131 -11.53 -8.88 27.66
C ALA A 131 -12.04 -7.95 28.77
N ARG A 132 -13.12 -7.19 28.53
CA ARG A 132 -13.75 -6.35 29.56
C ARG A 132 -14.31 -7.20 30.70
N TYR A 133 -15.03 -8.27 30.37
CA TYR A 133 -15.58 -9.17 31.38
C TYR A 133 -14.50 -9.75 32.31
N ILE A 134 -13.38 -10.20 31.74
CA ILE A 134 -12.24 -10.73 32.51
C ILE A 134 -11.58 -9.62 33.32
N HIS A 135 -11.41 -8.42 32.76
CA HIS A 135 -10.81 -7.29 33.47
C HIS A 135 -11.63 -6.88 34.69
N ASP A 136 -12.96 -6.80 34.55
CA ASP A 136 -13.86 -6.30 35.59
C ASP A 136 -14.12 -7.36 36.68
N ASN A 137 -14.21 -8.64 36.32
CA ASN A 137 -14.60 -9.71 37.24
C ASN A 137 -13.41 -10.54 37.76
N TYR A 138 -12.28 -10.55 37.04
CA TYR A 138 -11.11 -11.38 37.35
C TYR A 138 -9.79 -10.61 37.15
N PRO A 139 -9.57 -9.51 37.88
CA PRO A 139 -8.42 -8.61 37.67
C PRO A 139 -7.06 -9.30 37.87
N GLN A 140 -6.97 -10.29 38.76
CA GLN A 140 -5.76 -11.08 38.97
C GLN A 140 -5.42 -11.94 37.74
N ASN A 141 -6.43 -12.58 37.12
CA ASN A 141 -6.26 -13.36 35.90
C ASN A 141 -5.90 -12.46 34.71
N ALA A 142 -6.54 -11.28 34.61
CA ALA A 142 -6.20 -10.30 33.58
C ALA A 142 -4.72 -9.90 33.66
N THR A 143 -4.23 -9.63 34.87
CA THR A 143 -2.83 -9.29 35.13
C THR A 143 -1.90 -10.44 34.74
N ALA A 144 -2.20 -11.67 35.16
CA ALA A 144 -1.40 -12.85 34.81
C ALA A 144 -1.34 -13.13 33.29
N ILE A 145 -2.43 -12.86 32.55
CA ILE A 145 -2.47 -12.98 31.09
C ILE A 145 -1.59 -11.91 30.44
N ILE A 146 -1.68 -10.66 30.91
CA ILE A 146 -0.85 -9.56 30.42
C ILE A 146 0.63 -9.86 30.67
N GLU A 147 1.00 -10.28 31.89
CA GLU A 147 2.38 -10.63 32.24
C GLU A 147 2.92 -11.78 31.38
N ARG A 148 2.12 -12.82 31.16
CA ARG A 148 2.53 -13.98 30.36
C ARG A 148 2.79 -13.65 28.89
N TRP A 149 1.92 -12.84 28.28
CA TRP A 149 1.89 -12.66 26.83
C TRP A 149 2.45 -11.31 26.34
N VAL A 150 2.40 -10.25 27.16
CA VAL A 150 2.83 -8.90 26.77
C VAL A 150 4.28 -8.62 27.19
N ILE A 151 4.68 -9.05 28.40
CA ILE A 151 6.02 -8.78 28.93
C ILE A 151 7.11 -9.61 28.22
N ASN A 152 6.80 -10.83 27.78
CA ASN A 152 7.72 -11.69 27.01
C ASN A 152 7.63 -11.50 25.49
N SER A 153 7.01 -10.43 25.00
CA SER A 153 6.81 -10.19 23.57
C SER A 153 8.11 -10.20 22.75
N GLU A 154 9.25 -9.83 23.34
CA GLU A 154 10.58 -9.94 22.71
C GLU A 154 11.07 -11.39 22.52
N VAL A 155 10.74 -12.29 23.46
CA VAL A 155 11.12 -13.71 23.39
C VAL A 155 10.28 -14.42 22.32
N TYR A 156 9.02 -14.03 22.17
CA TYR A 156 8.14 -14.58 21.14
C TYR A 156 8.40 -13.97 19.75
N ALA A 157 8.97 -12.77 19.63
CA ALA A 157 9.33 -12.21 18.33
C ALA A 157 10.53 -12.91 17.64
N LYS A 158 11.34 -13.66 18.39
CA LYS A 158 12.57 -14.31 17.88
C LYS A 158 12.51 -15.82 17.61
N ALA A 159 11.39 -16.48 17.93
CA ALA A 159 11.23 -17.93 17.68
C ALA A 159 10.58 -18.26 16.33
#